data_AF-A0A382JKJ9-F1
#
_entry.id   AF-A0A382JKJ9-F1
#
_cell.length_a   1.000
_cell.length_b   1.000
_cell.length_c   1.000
_cell.angle_alpha   90.00
_cell.angle_beta   90.00
_cell.angle_gamma   90.00
#
_symmetry.space_group_name_H-M   'P 1'
#
loop_
_entity.id
_entity.type
_entity.pdbx_description
1 polymer ?
#
loop_
_entity_poly.entity_id
_entity_poly.type
_entity_poly.pdbx_seq_one_letter_code
_entity_poly.pdbx_strand_id
1 'polypeptide(L)'
;MRLLILILSLPIICNATDLEAIHSRAIVLDAHADIEIPGQESRYAGDDGRSQVEPDKMKRGGVDAVVMTIAVGPGPRTPEGLQQAQARANAELAAILGIIAETDSNLVLAVTADQVISAHDQGQSALVL
;
A
#
# COMPACT_ATOMS: atom_id res chain seq x y z
N MET A 1 -31.53 40.28 -31.94
CA MET A 1 -31.40 39.06 -32.78
C MET A 1 -30.69 38.01 -31.91
N ARG A 2 -31.27 36.81 -31.79
CA ARG A 2 -31.02 35.80 -30.75
C ARG A 2 -29.58 35.27 -30.74
N LEU A 3 -28.92 35.31 -29.57
CA LEU A 3 -27.65 34.64 -29.29
C LEU A 3 -27.93 33.15 -29.09
N LEU A 4 -27.48 32.30 -30.02
CA LEU A 4 -27.58 30.84 -29.91
C LEU A 4 -26.30 30.33 -29.24
N ILE A 5 -26.35 30.00 -27.95
CA ILE A 5 -25.26 29.30 -27.27
C ILE A 5 -25.48 27.79 -27.52
N LEU A 6 -24.62 27.22 -28.37
CA LEU A 6 -24.56 25.79 -28.60
C LEU A 6 -23.65 25.17 -27.53
N ILE A 7 -24.22 24.60 -26.48
CA ILE A 7 -23.46 23.81 -25.50
C ILE A 7 -23.21 22.44 -26.13
N LEU A 8 -22.05 22.26 -26.75
CA LEU A 8 -21.54 20.95 -27.12
C LEU A 8 -21.10 20.25 -25.82
N SER A 9 -21.92 19.32 -25.35
CA SER A 9 -21.52 18.33 -24.36
C SER A 9 -20.51 17.38 -25.00
N LEU A 10 -19.22 17.69 -24.93
CA LEU A 10 -18.18 16.73 -25.29
C LEU A 10 -18.15 15.62 -24.21
N PRO A 11 -18.10 14.34 -24.59
CA PRO A 11 -17.77 13.29 -23.65
C PRO A 11 -16.37 13.58 -23.09
N ILE A 12 -16.20 13.40 -21.78
CA ILE A 12 -14.88 13.40 -21.13
C ILE A 12 -14.16 12.17 -21.66
N ILE A 13 -13.40 12.34 -22.75
CA ILE A 13 -12.45 11.35 -23.22
C ILE A 13 -11.22 11.52 -22.33
N CYS A 14 -11.14 10.71 -21.28
CA CYS A 14 -9.95 10.64 -20.43
C CYS A 14 -8.82 10.02 -21.26
N ASN A 15 -7.89 10.84 -21.75
CA ASN A 15 -6.71 10.33 -22.43
C ASN A 15 -5.70 9.81 -21.40
N ALA A 16 -4.74 8.98 -21.80
CA ALA A 16 -3.72 8.45 -20.89
C ALA A 16 -2.96 9.56 -20.11
N THR A 17 -2.78 10.72 -20.75
CA THR A 17 -2.20 11.93 -20.13
C THR A 17 -3.05 12.49 -18.99
N ASP A 18 -4.39 12.35 -19.06
CA ASP A 18 -5.29 12.76 -17.98
C ASP A 18 -5.21 11.79 -16.80
N LEU A 19 -5.01 10.50 -17.06
CA LEU A 19 -4.87 9.49 -16.01
C LEU A 19 -3.58 9.69 -15.20
N GLU A 20 -2.43 9.83 -15.86
CA GLU A 20 -1.16 10.11 -15.18
C GLU A 20 -1.24 11.42 -14.38
N ALA A 21 -1.89 12.46 -14.92
CA ALA A 21 -2.08 13.73 -14.24
C ALA A 21 -3.04 13.64 -13.04
N ILE A 22 -4.05 12.76 -13.07
CA ILE A 22 -4.89 12.49 -11.90
C ILE A 22 -4.08 11.74 -10.85
N HIS A 23 -3.38 10.67 -11.26
CA HIS A 23 -2.57 9.84 -10.39
C HIS A 23 -1.49 10.64 -9.67
N SER A 24 -0.81 11.54 -10.39
CA SER A 24 0.25 12.40 -9.81
C SER A 24 -0.26 13.49 -8.86
N ARG A 25 -1.58 13.70 -8.76
CA ARG A 25 -2.21 14.70 -7.88
C ARG A 25 -3.00 14.08 -6.73
N ALA A 26 -3.18 12.76 -6.75
CA ALA A 26 -3.88 12.03 -5.72
C ALA A 26 -2.87 11.38 -4.78
N ILE A 27 -3.21 11.30 -3.50
CA ILE A 27 -2.56 10.36 -2.59
C ILE A 27 -3.24 9.01 -2.80
N VAL A 28 -2.48 8.03 -3.28
CA VAL A 28 -2.94 6.68 -3.54
C VAL A 28 -2.67 5.83 -2.32
N LEU A 29 -3.75 5.39 -1.67
CA LEU A 29 -3.71 4.51 -0.52
C LEU A 29 -4.36 3.18 -0.88
N ASP A 30 -3.60 2.08 -0.75
CA ASP A 30 -4.16 0.74 -0.72
C ASP A 30 -4.59 0.39 0.71
N ALA A 31 -5.85 -0.01 0.86
CA ALA A 31 -6.47 -0.24 2.15
C ALA A 31 -6.15 -1.64 2.73
N HIS A 32 -5.52 -2.53 1.96
CA HIS A 32 -5.13 -3.85 2.46
C HIS A 32 -4.04 -4.50 1.60
N ALA A 33 -2.90 -4.79 2.21
CA ALA A 33 -1.93 -5.75 1.69
C ALA A 33 -1.50 -6.72 2.80
N ASP A 34 -1.34 -8.00 2.44
CA ASP A 34 -0.82 -9.01 3.35
C ASP A 34 0.69 -8.83 3.53
N ILE A 35 1.18 -9.03 4.76
CA ILE A 35 2.61 -9.00 5.06
C ILE A 35 3.25 -10.33 4.66
N GLU A 36 4.22 -10.26 3.77
CA GLU A 36 5.04 -11.40 3.40
C GLU A 36 6.25 -11.53 4.34
N ILE A 37 6.44 -12.69 4.94
CA ILE A 37 7.59 -12.98 5.80
C ILE A 37 8.74 -13.49 4.90
N PRO A 38 9.91 -12.82 4.86
CA PRO A 38 11.03 -13.27 4.05
C PRO A 38 11.43 -14.71 4.33
N GLY A 39 11.64 -15.49 3.26
CA GLY A 39 12.05 -16.90 3.35
C GLY A 39 10.93 -17.88 3.72
N GLN A 40 9.67 -17.43 3.85
CA GLN A 40 8.50 -18.30 3.96
C GLN A 40 7.81 -18.46 2.59
N GLU A 41 7.11 -19.58 2.39
CA GLU A 41 6.28 -19.74 1.19
C GLU A 41 5.14 -18.71 1.18
N SER A 42 5.03 -18.00 0.07
CA SER A 42 3.92 -17.09 -0.20
C SER A 42 3.15 -17.54 -1.43
N ARG A 43 1.82 -17.56 -1.32
CA ARG A 43 0.92 -17.79 -2.46
C ARG A 43 0.78 -16.57 -3.37
N TYR A 44 1.17 -15.40 -2.89
CA TYR A 44 0.93 -14.12 -3.54
C TYR A 44 2.22 -13.35 -3.86
N ALA A 45 3.39 -13.96 -3.61
CA ALA A 45 4.65 -13.46 -4.13
C ALA A 45 4.56 -13.26 -5.65
N GLY A 46 5.20 -12.19 -6.13
CA GLY A 46 5.33 -11.94 -7.56
C GLY A 46 6.26 -12.92 -8.24
N ASP A 47 6.37 -12.76 -9.56
CA ASP A 47 7.21 -13.60 -10.42
C ASP A 47 8.70 -13.53 -10.03
N ASP A 48 9.10 -12.49 -9.30
CA ASP A 48 10.44 -12.31 -8.72
C ASP A 48 10.62 -12.99 -7.35
N GLY A 49 9.59 -13.70 -6.86
CA GLY A 49 9.58 -14.37 -5.56
C GLY A 49 9.48 -13.41 -4.36
N ARG A 50 9.25 -12.11 -4.60
CA ARG A 50 9.12 -11.07 -3.55
C ARG A 50 7.67 -10.60 -3.42
N SER A 51 7.39 -9.87 -2.35
CA SER A 51 6.09 -9.23 -2.14
C SER A 51 5.67 -8.40 -3.38
N GLN A 52 4.38 -8.44 -3.72
CA GLN A 52 3.79 -7.52 -4.70
C GLN A 52 3.84 -6.06 -4.22
N VAL A 53 3.87 -5.89 -2.89
CA VAL A 53 4.01 -4.60 -2.20
C VAL A 53 5.41 -4.52 -1.60
N GLU A 54 6.31 -3.85 -2.31
CA GLU A 54 7.66 -3.51 -1.85
C GLU A 54 7.97 -2.05 -2.24
N PRO A 55 8.94 -1.38 -1.59
CA PRO A 55 9.22 0.04 -1.82
C PRO A 55 9.40 0.42 -3.29
N ASP A 56 10.18 -0.35 -4.04
CA ASP A 56 10.42 -0.08 -5.47
C ASP A 56 9.17 -0.26 -6.33
N LYS A 57 8.31 -1.25 -6.01
CA LYS A 57 7.04 -1.47 -6.71
C LYS A 57 6.06 -0.34 -6.40
N MET A 58 5.95 0.06 -5.14
CA MET A 58 5.10 1.18 -4.71
C MET A 58 5.49 2.47 -5.44
N LYS A 59 6.78 2.80 -5.46
CA LYS A 59 7.29 4.00 -6.14
C LYS A 59 7.01 3.98 -7.64
N ARG A 60 7.26 2.85 -8.32
CA ARG A 60 6.97 2.72 -9.77
C ARG A 60 5.48 2.76 -10.08
N GLY A 61 4.65 2.21 -9.21
CA GLY A 61 3.19 2.20 -9.35
C GLY A 61 2.50 3.49 -8.90
N GLY A 62 3.24 4.43 -8.30
CA GLY A 62 2.68 5.65 -7.70
C GLY A 62 1.71 5.33 -6.56
N VAL A 63 2.07 4.40 -5.68
CA VAL A 63 1.31 4.10 -4.45
C VAL A 63 2.03 4.77 -3.28
N ASP A 64 1.34 5.73 -2.66
CA ASP A 64 1.90 6.54 -1.58
C ASP A 64 1.81 5.85 -0.23
N ALA A 65 0.73 5.11 0.00
CA ALA A 65 0.46 4.46 1.26
C ALA A 65 -0.15 3.07 1.11
N VAL A 66 0.19 2.17 2.03
CA VAL A 66 -0.44 0.84 2.11
C VAL A 66 -0.73 0.48 3.55
N VAL A 67 -1.92 -0.06 3.80
CA VAL A 67 -2.27 -0.71 5.07
C VAL A 67 -1.73 -2.14 5.05
N MET A 68 -0.63 -2.36 5.77
CA MET A 68 0.05 -3.65 5.86
C MET A 68 -0.58 -4.46 7.00
N THR A 69 -1.33 -5.49 6.63
CA THR A 69 -2.20 -6.19 7.58
C THR A 69 -1.46 -7.32 8.29
N ILE A 70 -1.58 -7.31 9.62
CA ILE A 70 -1.22 -8.46 10.46
C ILE A 70 -2.40 -9.43 10.44
N ALA A 71 -2.30 -10.48 9.63
CA ALA A 71 -3.38 -11.38 9.29
C ALA A 71 -2.99 -12.85 9.53
N VAL A 72 -3.54 -13.44 10.59
CA VAL A 72 -3.35 -14.85 10.89
C VAL A 72 -4.51 -15.66 10.33
N GLY A 73 -4.19 -16.69 9.54
CA GLY A 73 -5.17 -17.65 9.05
C GLY A 73 -5.91 -18.40 10.17
N PRO A 74 -7.04 -19.06 9.85
CA PRO A 74 -7.84 -19.77 10.85
C PRO A 74 -7.06 -20.93 11.50
N GLY A 75 -7.27 -21.14 12.79
CA GLY A 75 -6.65 -22.22 13.57
C GLY A 75 -7.57 -22.76 14.68
N PRO A 76 -7.09 -23.73 15.47
CA PRO A 76 -7.86 -24.29 16.59
C PRO A 76 -8.24 -23.24 17.62
N ARG A 77 -9.46 -23.33 18.16
CA ARG A 77 -9.94 -22.46 19.26
C ARG A 77 -9.48 -23.00 20.63
N THR A 78 -8.17 -23.18 20.79
CA THR A 78 -7.52 -23.69 22.01
C THR A 78 -6.41 -22.73 22.46
N PRO A 79 -5.90 -22.84 23.71
CA PRO A 79 -4.75 -22.07 24.16
C PRO A 79 -3.52 -22.22 23.24
N GLU A 80 -3.25 -23.43 22.77
CA GLU A 80 -2.13 -23.71 21.85
C GLU A 80 -2.35 -23.04 20.49
N GLY A 81 -3.58 -23.06 19.98
CA GLY A 81 -3.93 -22.37 18.73
C GLY A 81 -3.78 -20.84 18.85
N LEU A 82 -4.15 -20.26 20.00
CA LEU A 82 -3.93 -18.84 20.28
C LEU A 82 -2.44 -18.49 20.33
N GLN A 83 -1.62 -19.33 20.97
CA GLN A 83 -0.17 -19.12 21.02
C GLN A 83 0.47 -19.16 19.62
N GLN A 84 0.05 -20.10 18.77
CA GLN A 84 0.51 -20.19 17.39
C GLN A 84 0.10 -18.94 16.59
N ALA A 85 -1.15 -18.49 16.76
CA ALA A 85 -1.62 -17.28 16.10
C ALA A 85 -0.84 -16.04 16.54
N GLN A 86 -0.58 -15.90 17.85
CA GLN A 86 0.22 -14.80 18.37
C GLN A 86 1.66 -14.83 17.84
N ALA A 87 2.28 -16.01 17.79
CA ALA A 87 3.63 -16.15 17.24
C ALA A 87 3.70 -15.71 15.76
N ARG A 88 2.68 -16.07 14.96
CA ARG A 88 2.56 -15.64 13.57
C ARG A 88 2.36 -14.13 13.44
N ALA A 89 1.42 -13.55 14.19
CA ALA A 89 1.17 -12.11 14.19
C ALA A 89 2.43 -11.31 14.57
N ASN A 90 3.16 -11.78 15.59
CA ASN A 90 4.43 -11.16 16.00
C ASN A 90 5.51 -11.26 14.92
N ALA A 91 5.55 -12.36 14.15
CA ALA A 91 6.50 -12.51 13.05
C ALA A 91 6.21 -11.53 11.91
N GLU A 92 4.94 -11.31 11.56
CA GLU A 92 4.53 -10.30 10.57
C GLU A 92 4.87 -8.88 11.04
N LEU A 93 4.56 -8.55 12.30
CA LEU A 93 4.92 -7.27 12.89
C LEU A 93 6.44 -7.06 12.89
N ALA A 94 7.22 -8.08 13.26
CA ALA A 94 8.68 -7.98 13.26
C ALA A 94 9.24 -7.81 11.84
N ALA A 95 8.68 -8.51 10.84
CA ALA A 95 9.10 -8.39 9.45
C ALA A 95 8.89 -6.96 8.92
N ILE A 96 7.70 -6.38 9.12
CA ILE A 96 7.39 -5.05 8.59
C ILE A 96 8.19 -3.95 9.30
N LEU A 97 8.36 -4.04 10.63
CA LEU A 97 9.21 -3.12 11.37
C LEU A 97 10.69 -3.25 10.97
N GLY A 98 11.15 -4.46 10.63
CA GLY A 98 12.48 -4.70 10.12
C GLY A 98 12.76 -3.95 8.82
N ILE A 99 11.84 -4.07 7.85
CA ILE A 99 11.96 -3.40 6.54
C ILE A 99 11.92 -1.87 6.70
N ILE A 100 11.05 -1.33 7.57
CA ILE A 100 11.00 0.12 7.84
C ILE A 100 12.33 0.61 8.45
N ALA A 101 12.99 -0.20 9.27
CA ALA A 101 14.25 0.16 9.90
C ALA A 101 15.47 0.10 8.96
N GLU A 102 15.33 -0.47 7.75
CA GLU A 102 16.40 -0.47 6.75
C GLU A 102 16.70 0.95 6.28
N THR A 103 17.99 1.32 6.28
CA THR A 103 18.45 2.70 6.02
C THR A 103 18.04 3.23 4.64
N ASP A 104 17.89 2.34 3.66
CA ASP A 104 17.59 2.69 2.27
C ASP A 104 16.10 2.49 1.90
N SER A 105 15.23 2.13 2.86
CA SER A 105 13.85 1.71 2.55
C SER A 105 12.96 2.84 2.00
N ASN A 106 13.26 4.10 2.32
CA ASN A 106 12.38 5.26 2.07
C ASN A 106 10.94 5.06 2.60
N LEU A 107 10.77 4.16 3.57
CA LEU A 107 9.49 3.84 4.20
C LEU A 107 9.35 4.56 5.54
N VAL A 108 8.12 4.92 5.88
CA VAL A 108 7.78 5.45 7.21
C VAL A 108 6.55 4.76 7.76
N LEU A 109 6.54 4.52 9.08
CA LEU A 109 5.33 4.11 9.79
C LEU A 109 4.45 5.34 10.01
N ALA A 110 3.23 5.33 9.45
CA ALA A 110 2.23 6.36 9.66
C ALA A 110 1.08 5.82 10.53
N VAL A 111 0.83 6.46 11.66
CA VAL A 111 -0.28 6.15 12.59
C VAL A 111 -1.36 7.23 12.59
N THR A 112 -1.23 8.27 11.75
CA THR A 112 -2.23 9.31 11.52
C THR A 112 -2.33 9.67 10.05
N ALA A 113 -3.47 10.25 9.64
CA ALA A 113 -3.64 10.79 8.29
C ALA A 113 -2.61 11.88 7.96
N ASP A 114 -2.30 12.76 8.92
CA ASP A 114 -1.29 13.81 8.74
C ASP A 114 0.11 13.24 8.46
N GLN A 115 0.44 12.09 9.04
CA GLN A 115 1.70 11.40 8.76
C GLN A 115 1.73 10.79 7.36
N VAL A 116 0.60 10.29 6.86
CA VAL A 116 0.49 9.83 5.46
C VAL A 116 0.70 11.00 4.50
N ILE A 117 0.04 12.15 4.76
CA ILE A 117 0.20 13.36 3.94
C ILE A 117 1.65 13.86 3.98
N SER A 118 2.24 13.92 5.17
CA SER A 118 3.64 14.35 5.34
C SER A 118 4.63 13.43 4.64
N ALA A 119 4.39 12.12 4.63
CA ALA A 119 5.21 11.15 3.90
C ALA A 119 5.15 11.41 2.39
N HIS A 120 3.94 11.60 1.84
CA HIS A 120 3.73 11.93 0.43
C HIS A 120 4.47 13.22 0.05
N ASP A 121 4.33 14.29 0.83
CA ASP A 121 5.00 15.58 0.60
C ASP A 121 6.54 15.47 0.62
N GLN A 122 7.07 14.50 1.38
CA GLN A 122 8.50 14.20 1.46
C GLN A 122 8.99 13.20 0.40
N GLY A 123 8.10 12.68 -0.45
CA GLY A 123 8.42 11.64 -1.44
C GLY A 123 8.75 10.28 -0.81
N GLN A 124 8.23 10.03 0.40
CA GLN A 124 8.35 8.78 1.14
C GLN A 124 7.11 7.92 0.92
N SER A 125 7.26 6.62 1.10
CA SER A 125 6.14 5.68 1.08
C SER A 125 5.69 5.38 2.52
N ALA A 126 4.40 5.53 2.80
CA ALA A 126 3.83 5.29 4.12
C ALA A 126 3.32 3.86 4.27
N LEU A 127 3.63 3.23 5.39
CA LEU A 127 3.00 1.98 5.82
C LEU A 127 2.13 2.27 7.04
N VAL A 128 0.92 1.72 7.03
CA VAL A 128 -0.06 1.79 8.14
C VAL A 128 -0.24 0.37 8.68
N LEU A 129 -0.31 0.22 10.01
CA LEU A 129 -0.51 -1.05 10.71
C LEU A 129 -1.81 -1.05 11.51
#